data_AF-A0A7K7M4Q1-F1
#
_entry.id   AF-A0A7K7M4Q1-F1
#
_cell.length_a   1.000
_cell.length_b   1.000
_cell.length_c   1.000
_cell.angle_alpha   90.00
_cell.angle_beta   90.00
_cell.angle_gamma   90.00
#
_symmetry.space_group_name_H-M   'P 1'
#
loop_
_entity.id
_entity.type
_entity.pdbx_description
1 polymer ?
#
loop_
_entity_poly.entity_id
_entity_poly.type
_entity_poly.pdbx_seq_one_letter_code
_entity_poly.pdbx_strand_id
1 'polypeptide(L)'
;AYFLSLSSEMQSSSAALRTNVFLPTDEEHLCQIRFHYWVSQMSGTLMVGLQKHSEDTVTNIWQVSGELRNQWNINTITINSTKKYEV
;
A
#
# COMPACT_ATOMS: atom_id res chain seq x y z
N ALA A 1 14.97 10.55 -10.93
CA ALA A 1 13.91 10.13 -9.97
C ALA A 1 14.34 8.81 -9.35
N TYR A 2 14.08 8.61 -8.06
CA TYR A 2 14.41 7.38 -7.34
C TYR A 2 13.12 6.63 -7.01
N PHE A 3 13.18 5.30 -6.94
CA PHE A 3 12.06 4.44 -6.58
C PHE A 3 12.56 3.27 -5.73
N LEU A 4 11.64 2.67 -4.98
CA LEU A 4 11.87 1.43 -4.24
C LEU A 4 11.48 0.25 -5.12
N SER A 5 12.30 -0.81 -5.12
CA SER A 5 12.07 -2.00 -5.94
C SER A 5 12.19 -3.27 -5.11
N LEU A 6 11.31 -4.23 -5.38
CA LEU A 6 11.39 -5.60 -4.87
C LEU A 6 11.69 -6.54 -6.05
N SER A 7 12.78 -7.31 -5.94
CA SER A 7 13.15 -8.29 -6.96
C SER A 7 12.34 -9.58 -6.84
N SER A 8 11.93 -10.14 -7.98
CA SER A 8 11.18 -11.41 -8.06
C SER A 8 12.05 -12.66 -7.91
N GLU A 9 13.38 -12.50 -7.84
CA GLU A 9 14.31 -13.64 -7.77
C GLU A 9 14.20 -14.42 -6.45
N MET A 10 13.64 -13.80 -5.39
CA MET A 10 13.28 -14.48 -4.15
C MET A 10 11.79 -14.83 -4.16
N GLN A 11 11.45 -15.92 -4.84
CA GLN A 11 10.07 -16.37 -5.14
C GLN A 11 9.14 -16.56 -3.92
N SER A 12 9.65 -16.44 -2.69
CA SER A 12 8.91 -16.74 -1.45
C SER A 12 9.07 -15.70 -0.33
N SER A 13 9.73 -14.56 -0.56
CA SER A 13 9.84 -13.49 0.44
C SER A 13 8.88 -12.33 0.16
N SER A 14 8.05 -11.98 1.15
CA SER A 14 7.33 -10.70 1.14
C SER A 14 8.21 -9.60 1.75
N ALA A 15 8.02 -8.37 1.29
CA ALA A 15 8.60 -7.19 1.89
C ALA A 15 7.48 -6.21 2.22
N ALA A 16 7.60 -5.54 3.37
CA ALA A 16 6.66 -4.52 3.81
C ALA A 16 7.41 -3.20 3.99
N LEU A 17 6.92 -2.15 3.34
CA LEU A 17 7.26 -0.77 3.64
C LEU A 17 6.11 -0.22 4.48
N ARG A 18 6.43 0.46 5.58
CA ARG A 18 5.44 1.05 6.48
C ARG A 18 5.65 2.55 6.61
N THR A 19 4.56 3.30 6.66
CA THR A 19 4.59 4.72 6.99
C THR A 19 4.87 4.93 8.49
N ASN A 20 5.08 6.20 8.86
CA ASN A 20 4.90 6.60 10.26
C ASN A 20 3.41 6.52 10.64
N VAL A 21 3.14 6.55 11.94
CA VAL A 21 1.78 6.56 12.49
C VAL A 21 1.04 7.86 12.13
N PHE A 22 -0.10 7.73 11.46
CA PHE A 22 -1.04 8.80 11.19
C PHE A 22 -2.07 8.96 12.32
N LEU A 23 -2.58 10.19 12.45
CA LEU A 23 -3.67 10.53 13.36
C LEU A 23 -5.03 10.11 12.79
N PRO A 24 -6.06 9.93 13.64
CA PRO A 24 -7.43 9.67 13.18
C PRO A 24 -7.92 10.72 12.18
N THR A 25 -8.78 10.29 11.25
CA THR A 25 -9.49 11.13 10.29
C THR A 25 -10.94 11.38 10.75
N ASP A 26 -11.56 12.43 10.24
CA ASP A 26 -12.99 12.74 10.43
C ASP A 26 -13.62 13.23 9.11
N GLU A 27 -14.89 13.65 9.15
CA GLU A 27 -15.62 14.08 7.93
C GLU A 27 -15.02 15.32 7.27
N GLU A 28 -14.28 16.15 8.01
CA GLU A 28 -13.61 17.34 7.51
C GLU A 28 -12.14 17.06 7.13
N HIS A 29 -11.53 16.03 7.73
CA HIS A 29 -10.12 15.68 7.58
C HIS A 29 -9.94 14.26 7.04
N LEU A 30 -10.18 14.07 5.75
CA LEU A 30 -9.91 12.81 5.05
C LEU A 30 -8.42 12.68 4.69
N CYS A 31 -7.87 11.47 4.84
CA CYS A 31 -6.52 11.17 4.38
C CYS A 31 -6.57 10.50 3.00
N GLN A 32 -5.85 11.07 2.02
CA GLN A 32 -5.69 10.48 0.70
C GLN A 32 -4.22 10.21 0.42
N ILE A 33 -3.90 8.96 0.07
CA ILE A 33 -2.54 8.55 -0.28
C ILE A 33 -2.51 8.23 -1.76
N ARG A 34 -1.78 9.04 -2.51
CA ARG A 34 -1.53 8.85 -3.94
C ARG A 34 -0.12 8.30 -4.15
N PHE A 35 -0.03 7.17 -4.84
CA PHE A 35 1.25 6.51 -5.10
C PHE A 35 1.38 6.07 -6.56
N HIS A 36 2.62 6.05 -7.03
CA HIS A 36 2.99 5.53 -8.33
C HIS A 36 3.55 4.13 -8.15
N TYR A 37 3.13 3.18 -8.98
CA TYR A 37 3.58 1.80 -8.89
C TYR A 37 3.79 1.20 -10.28
N TRP A 38 4.63 0.18 -10.34
CA TRP A 38 4.84 -0.67 -11.50
C TRP A 38 4.97 -2.11 -11.01
N VAL A 39 4.19 -3.02 -11.59
CA VAL A 39 4.17 -4.45 -11.24
C VAL A 39 4.24 -5.23 -12.55
N SER A 40 5.28 -6.06 -12.71
CA SER A 40 5.39 -6.91 -13.89
C SER A 40 4.49 -8.14 -13.78
N GLN A 41 4.18 -8.79 -14.90
CA GLN A 41 3.39 -10.03 -14.92
C GLN A 41 4.01 -11.16 -14.08
N MET A 42 5.34 -11.20 -13.99
CA MET A 42 6.07 -12.18 -13.18
C MET A 42 6.27 -11.73 -11.73
N SER A 43 5.99 -10.46 -11.44
CA SER A 43 6.03 -9.92 -10.09
C SER A 43 4.81 -10.40 -9.32
N GLY A 44 4.98 -10.71 -8.04
CA GLY A 44 3.89 -11.12 -7.16
C GLY A 44 2.81 -10.05 -6.95
N THR A 45 2.05 -10.17 -5.86
CA THR A 45 0.99 -9.21 -5.52
C THR A 45 1.56 -8.01 -4.77
N LEU A 46 1.27 -6.80 -5.25
CA LEU A 46 1.47 -5.57 -4.49
C LEU A 46 0.18 -5.28 -3.69
N MET A 47 0.32 -5.10 -2.38
CA MET A 47 -0.78 -4.84 -1.46
C MET A 47 -0.52 -3.55 -0.68
N VAL A 48 -1.58 -2.79 -0.42
CA VAL A 48 -1.61 -1.75 0.59
C VAL A 48 -2.43 -2.25 1.78
N GLY A 49 -1.76 -2.36 2.93
CA GLY A 49 -2.37 -2.73 4.20
C GLY A 49 -2.78 -1.49 4.99
N LEU A 50 -3.71 -1.68 5.92
CA LEU A 50 -4.06 -0.69 6.93
C LEU A 50 -3.99 -1.37 8.29
N GLN A 51 -3.11 -0.89 9.15
CA GLN A 51 -3.02 -1.33 10.53
C GLN A 51 -3.49 -0.22 11.45
N LYS A 52 -4.62 -0.41 12.14
CA LYS A 52 -5.09 0.52 13.17
C LYS A 52 -4.44 0.14 14.49
N HIS A 53 -3.95 1.09 15.28
CA HIS A 53 -3.28 0.80 16.56
C HIS A 53 -4.15 0.08 17.61
N SER A 54 -5.47 0.11 17.46
CA SER A 54 -6.39 -0.67 18.32
C SER A 54 -6.53 -2.14 17.88
N GLU A 55 -5.95 -2.51 16.73
CA GLU A 55 -6.11 -3.79 16.06
C GLU A 55 -4.72 -4.36 15.73
N ASP A 56 -4.43 -5.59 16.14
CA ASP A 56 -3.15 -6.24 15.83
C ASP A 56 -3.09 -6.78 14.39
N THR A 57 -4.17 -6.63 13.62
CA THR A 57 -4.31 -7.18 12.27
C THR A 57 -4.15 -6.11 11.21
N VAL A 58 -3.36 -6.43 10.18
CA VAL A 58 -3.28 -5.62 8.96
C VAL A 58 -4.45 -5.99 8.05
N THR A 59 -5.29 -5.00 7.73
CA THR A 59 -6.40 -5.17 6.79
C THR A 59 -5.95 -4.79 5.38
N ASN A 60 -6.21 -5.63 4.39
CA ASN A 60 -5.95 -5.27 3.00
C ASN A 60 -7.01 -4.28 2.50
N ILE A 61 -6.57 -3.08 2.11
CA ILE A 61 -7.45 -2.03 1.59
C ILE A 61 -7.31 -1.82 0.09
N TRP A 62 -6.23 -2.33 -0.52
CA TRP A 62 -6.02 -2.33 -1.95
C TRP A 62 -4.97 -3.37 -2.34
N GLN A 63 -5.14 -4.01 -3.48
CA GLN A 63 -4.12 -4.91 -4.03
C GLN A 63 -4.17 -4.96 -5.55
N VAL A 64 -3.04 -5.33 -6.15
CA VAL A 64 -2.93 -5.66 -7.56
C VAL A 64 -1.95 -6.81 -7.75
N SER A 65 -2.27 -7.71 -8.67
CA SER A 65 -1.41 -8.82 -9.08
C SER A 65 -1.13 -8.69 -10.56
N GLY A 66 0.12 -8.90 -10.97
CA GLY A 66 0.58 -9.02 -12.37
C GLY A 66 -0.26 -8.29 -13.41
N GLU A 67 0.06 -7.03 -13.70
CA GLU A 67 -0.60 -6.30 -14.77
C GLU A 67 -0.02 -6.67 -16.15
N LEU A 68 -0.89 -6.81 -17.16
CA LEU A 68 -0.48 -7.05 -18.56
C LEU A 68 0.27 -5.85 -19.18
N ARG A 69 0.18 -4.67 -18.56
CA ARG A 69 0.72 -3.43 -19.12
C ARG A 69 2.03 -3.09 -18.44
N ASN A 70 3.12 -3.07 -19.22
CA ASN A 70 4.45 -2.67 -18.77
C ASN A 70 4.57 -1.14 -18.66
N GLN A 71 3.85 -0.53 -17.73
CA GLN A 71 3.83 0.93 -17.57
C GLN A 71 3.66 1.34 -16.10
N TRP A 72 4.10 2.55 -15.76
CA TRP A 72 3.83 3.13 -14.45
C TRP A 72 2.35 3.48 -14.33
N ASN A 73 1.75 3.07 -13.22
CA ASN A 73 0.37 3.37 -12.87
C ASN A 73 0.32 4.30 -11.66
N ILE A 74 -0.86 4.89 -11.47
CA ILE A 74 -1.12 5.78 -10.34
C ILE A 74 -2.41 5.32 -9.67
N ASN A 75 -2.37 5.15 -8.36
CA ASN A 75 -3.57 4.89 -7.57
C ASN A 75 -3.68 5.90 -6.43
N THR A 76 -4.93 6.18 -6.02
CA THR A 76 -5.22 7.00 -4.85
C THR A 76 -6.15 6.22 -3.95
N ILE A 77 -5.69 5.94 -2.73
CA ILE A 77 -6.54 5.35 -1.68
C ILE A 77 -7.02 6.47 -0.75
N THR A 78 -8.24 6.32 -0.24
CA THR A 78 -8.77 7.20 0.80
C THR A 78 -8.90 6.37 2.08
N ILE A 79 -8.34 6.87 3.17
CA ILE A 79 -8.40 6.21 4.47
C ILE A 79 -9.38 6.97 5.35
N ASN A 80 -10.28 6.20 5.95
CA ASN A 80 -11.17 6.67 7.00
C ASN A 80 -10.98 5.79 8.24
N SER A 81 -10.36 6.35 9.28
CA SER A 81 -10.09 5.68 10.54
C SER A 81 -10.29 6.62 11.72
N THR A 82 -11.13 6.21 12.67
CA THR A 82 -11.33 6.91 13.95
C THR A 82 -10.22 6.60 14.97
N LYS A 83 -9.20 5.83 14.58
CA LYS A 83 -8.05 5.40 15.39
C LYS A 83 -6.76 5.78 14.68
N LYS A 84 -5.65 5.90 15.41
CA LYS A 84 -4.31 6.04 14.83
C LYS A 84 -4.00 4.84 13.94
N TYR A 85 -3.33 5.04 12.82
CA TYR A 85 -3.09 3.98 11.84
C TYR A 85 -1.75 4.13 11.13
N GLU A 86 -1.27 3.01 10.57
CA GLU A 86 -0.13 2.91 9.67
C GLU A 86 -0.58 2.23 8.37
N VAL A 87 0.16 2.51 7.29
CA VAL A 87 -0.09 1.99 5.94
C VAL A 87 1.17 1.26 5.47
#